data_AF-A0A2T1BY79-F1
#
_entry.id   AF-A0A2T1BY79-F1
#
_cell.length_a   1.000
_cell.length_b   1.000
_cell.length_c   1.000
_cell.angle_alpha   90.00
_cell.angle_beta   90.00
_cell.angle_gamma   90.00
#
_symmetry.space_group_name_H-M   'P 1'
#
loop_
_entity.id
_entity.type
_entity.pdbx_description
1 polymer ?
#
loop_
_entity_poly.entity_id
_entity_poly.type
_entity_poly.pdbx_seq_one_letter_code
_entity_poly.pdbx_strand_id
1 'polypeptide(L)'
;MAGKKLFFFFWKRPSTLGVKDGKLAPCPSSPNCVSSQAPSSDKQHWIEPISFRSTPETALANLKSVVQGMKGAEIISETGDYLYAEFTSALMGYVDDVEFYLDRNGGVIHVRSASRLGKSDLGVNRKRVEEIRSQFSK
;
A
#
# COMPACT_ATOMS: atom_id res chain seq x y z
N MET A 1 -5.88 31.48 -0.75
CA MET A 1 -5.33 30.86 0.49
C MET A 1 -6.40 29.94 1.05
N ALA A 2 -6.28 28.62 0.86
CA ALA A 2 -7.24 27.65 1.38
C ALA A 2 -6.58 26.90 2.54
N GLY A 3 -7.17 27.02 3.73
CA GLY A 3 -6.62 26.51 4.98
C GLY A 3 -6.42 24.99 4.93
N LYS A 4 -5.19 24.56 5.23
CA LYS A 4 -4.87 23.17 5.54
C LYS A 4 -5.71 22.77 6.75
N LYS A 5 -6.71 21.90 6.57
CA LYS A 5 -7.40 21.27 7.69
C LYS A 5 -6.40 20.38 8.42
N LEU A 6 -5.90 20.89 9.53
CA LEU A 6 -4.98 20.23 10.43
C LEU A 6 -5.76 19.21 11.26
N PHE A 7 -5.96 18.01 10.72
CA PHE A 7 -6.38 16.86 11.52
C PHE A 7 -5.15 16.31 12.25
N PHE A 8 -4.83 16.89 13.41
CA PHE A 8 -3.90 16.29 14.38
C PHE A 8 -4.61 15.14 15.10
N PHE A 9 -4.69 14.00 14.43
CA PHE A 9 -4.81 12.74 15.14
C PHE A 9 -3.39 12.23 15.35
N PHE A 10 -3.01 11.88 16.59
CA PHE A 10 -1.68 11.36 16.92
C PHE A 10 -1.51 9.93 16.39
N TRP A 11 -1.57 9.75 15.07
CA TRP A 11 -1.34 8.49 14.42
C TRP A 11 0.16 8.24 14.35
N LYS A 12 0.67 7.40 15.26
CA LYS A 12 2.05 6.95 15.19
C LYS A 12 2.20 5.94 14.06
N ARG A 13 3.05 6.24 13.08
CA ARG A 13 3.49 5.27 12.06
C ARG A 13 4.03 4.01 12.74
N PRO A 14 3.64 2.80 12.30
CA PRO A 14 4.25 1.58 12.78
C PRO A 14 5.76 1.59 12.54
N SER A 15 6.55 1.14 13.51
CA SER A 15 8.00 0.99 13.36
C SER A 15 8.39 -0.27 12.56
N THR A 16 7.40 -1.06 12.16
CA THR A 16 7.59 -2.32 11.43
C THR A 16 7.62 -2.12 9.91
N LEU A 17 7.28 -0.93 9.40
CA LEU A 17 7.26 -0.63 7.97
C LEU A 17 8.66 -0.74 7.33
N GLY A 18 8.68 -0.86 6.01
CA GLY A 18 9.87 -1.04 5.19
C GLY A 18 10.10 -2.50 4.78
N VAL A 19 11.08 -2.68 3.89
CA VAL A 19 11.51 -4.00 3.42
C VAL A 19 12.59 -4.55 4.35
N LYS A 20 12.42 -5.80 4.79
CA LYS A 20 13.40 -6.55 5.57
C LYS A 20 13.56 -7.92 4.94
N ASP A 21 14.79 -8.27 4.54
CA ASP A 21 15.11 -9.55 3.88
C ASP A 21 14.20 -9.86 2.67
N GLY A 22 13.95 -8.85 1.83
CA GLY A 22 13.09 -8.95 0.65
C GLY A 22 11.59 -9.10 0.97
N LYS A 23 11.16 -8.78 2.20
CA LYS A 23 9.77 -8.91 2.62
C LYS A 23 9.24 -7.63 3.25
N LEU A 24 7.99 -7.33 2.94
CA LEU A 24 7.18 -6.35 3.66
C LEU A 24 6.79 -6.93 5.03
N ALA A 25 6.35 -6.07 5.95
CA ALA A 25 5.82 -6.52 7.23
C ALA A 25 4.66 -7.51 7.02
N PRO A 26 4.50 -8.54 7.87
CA PRO A 26 3.34 -9.43 7.77
C PRO A 26 2.04 -8.67 8.08
N CYS A 27 0.92 -9.17 7.57
CA CYS A 27 -0.38 -8.74 8.06
C CYS A 27 -0.58 -9.22 9.51
N PRO A 28 -1.19 -8.39 10.38
CA PRO A 28 -1.70 -8.88 11.66
C PRO A 28 -2.87 -9.85 11.42
N SER A 29 -3.37 -10.50 12.48
CA SER A 29 -4.50 -11.43 12.37
C SER A 29 -5.85 -10.76 12.07
N SER A 30 -5.93 -9.44 12.15
CA SER A 30 -7.15 -8.68 11.88
C SER A 30 -7.42 -8.52 10.38
N PRO A 31 -8.69 -8.58 9.93
CA PRO A 31 -9.06 -8.54 8.51
C PRO A 31 -8.87 -7.18 7.81
N ASN A 32 -8.23 -6.20 8.46
CA ASN A 32 -7.95 -4.87 7.93
C ASN A 32 -6.53 -4.77 7.31
N CYS A 33 -6.05 -5.86 6.73
CA CYS A 33 -4.76 -5.90 6.04
C CYS A 33 -4.81 -6.88 4.87
N VAL A 34 -4.17 -6.51 3.76
CA VAL A 34 -3.82 -7.44 2.69
C VAL A 34 -2.35 -7.34 2.34
N SER A 35 -1.75 -8.45 1.93
CA SER A 35 -0.35 -8.54 1.49
C SER A 35 -0.20 -9.59 0.39
N SER A 36 0.58 -9.28 -0.64
CA SER A 36 0.92 -10.25 -1.68
C SER A 36 1.99 -11.26 -1.27
N GLN A 37 2.56 -11.10 -0.08
CA GLN A 37 3.49 -12.05 0.54
C GLN A 37 2.86 -12.86 1.67
N ALA A 38 1.54 -12.71 1.92
CA ALA A 38 0.81 -13.63 2.78
C ALA A 38 0.69 -15.02 2.10
N PRO A 39 0.47 -16.12 2.86
CA PRO A 39 0.23 -17.43 2.27
C PRO A 39 -0.99 -17.41 1.35
N SER A 40 -0.91 -17.99 0.15
CA SER A 40 -2.03 -18.00 -0.82
C SER A 40 -3.26 -18.78 -0.34
N SER A 41 -3.10 -19.63 0.67
CA SER A 41 -4.18 -20.31 1.40
C SER A 41 -4.95 -19.37 2.33
N ASP A 42 -4.34 -18.28 2.79
CA ASP A 42 -4.97 -17.25 3.60
C ASP A 42 -5.73 -16.26 2.71
N LYS A 43 -6.95 -16.63 2.32
CA LYS A 43 -7.79 -15.79 1.44
C LYS A 43 -8.17 -14.44 2.05
N GLN A 44 -8.07 -14.28 3.37
CA GLN A 44 -8.38 -13.03 4.04
C GLN A 44 -7.29 -11.99 3.77
N HIS A 45 -6.03 -12.35 3.99
CA HIS A 45 -4.90 -11.44 3.87
C HIS A 45 -4.21 -11.49 2.51
N TRP A 46 -4.27 -12.62 1.80
CA TRP A 46 -3.59 -12.74 0.51
C TRP A 46 -4.24 -11.88 -0.58
N ILE A 47 -3.40 -11.20 -1.35
CA ILE A 47 -3.78 -10.48 -2.56
C ILE A 47 -2.74 -10.69 -3.64
N GLU A 48 -3.12 -10.60 -4.90
CA GLU A 48 -2.14 -10.76 -5.97
C GLU A 48 -1.17 -9.57 -6.02
N PRO A 49 0.11 -9.80 -6.38
CA PRO A 49 1.05 -8.72 -6.62
C PRO A 49 0.73 -7.96 -7.91
N ILE A 50 1.46 -6.87 -8.15
CA ILE A 50 1.38 -6.10 -9.40
C ILE A 50 2.48 -6.62 -10.33
N SER A 51 2.12 -7.36 -11.38
CA SER A 51 3.10 -7.79 -12.40
C SER A 51 3.41 -6.66 -13.36
N PHE A 52 4.65 -6.57 -13.83
CA PHE A 52 5.05 -5.59 -14.84
C PHE A 52 5.90 -6.22 -15.94
N ARG A 53 5.93 -5.58 -17.11
CA ARG A 53 6.73 -6.00 -18.28
C ARG A 53 7.75 -4.96 -18.74
N SER A 54 7.67 -3.75 -18.18
CA SER A 54 8.62 -2.66 -18.41
C SER A 54 9.91 -2.88 -17.62
N THR A 55 10.84 -1.93 -17.69
CA THR A 55 11.97 -1.92 -16.75
C THR A 55 11.48 -1.70 -15.31
N PRO A 56 12.18 -2.23 -14.29
CA PRO A 56 11.80 -2.03 -12.89
C PRO A 56 11.63 -0.54 -12.51
N GLU A 57 12.48 0.34 -13.04
CA GLU A 57 12.42 1.79 -12.81
C GLU A 57 11.14 2.40 -13.39
N THR A 58 10.78 1.99 -14.62
CA THR A 58 9.54 2.44 -15.28
C THR A 58 8.32 1.93 -14.53
N ALA A 59 8.36 0.68 -14.06
CA ALA A 59 7.29 0.10 -13.26
C ALA A 59 7.08 0.89 -11.95
N LEU A 60 8.15 1.19 -11.21
CA LEU A 60 8.03 1.97 -9.98
C LEU A 60 7.54 3.41 -10.23
N ALA A 61 8.01 4.06 -11.29
CA ALA A 61 7.57 5.40 -11.67
C ALA A 61 6.08 5.44 -12.08
N ASN A 62 5.62 4.45 -12.83
CA ASN A 62 4.21 4.30 -13.20
C ASN A 62 3.34 4.04 -11.97
N LEU A 63 3.78 3.14 -11.08
CA LEU A 63 3.09 2.86 -9.82
C LEU A 63 2.96 4.13 -8.97
N LYS A 64 4.05 4.89 -8.82
CA LYS A 64 4.03 6.16 -8.09
C LYS A 64 3.01 7.13 -8.69
N SER A 65 2.98 7.26 -10.01
CA SER A 65 2.01 8.11 -10.71
C SER A 65 0.57 7.69 -10.45
N VAL A 66 0.28 6.38 -10.49
CA VAL A 66 -1.03 5.82 -10.13
C VAL A 66 -1.40 6.18 -8.69
N VAL A 67 -0.52 5.89 -7.73
CA VAL A 67 -0.79 6.13 -6.31
C VAL A 67 -1.00 7.63 -6.03
N GLN A 68 -0.17 8.50 -6.60
CA GLN A 68 -0.30 9.96 -6.46
C GLN A 68 -1.59 10.52 -7.06
N GLY A 69 -2.14 9.87 -8.09
CA GLY A 69 -3.42 10.24 -8.69
C GLY A 69 -4.64 9.83 -7.87
N MET A 70 -4.48 8.98 -6.86
CA MET A 70 -5.60 8.50 -6.05
C MET A 70 -5.99 9.49 -4.95
N LYS A 71 -7.30 9.64 -4.75
CA LYS A 71 -7.83 10.51 -3.70
C LYS A 71 -7.38 10.06 -2.31
N GLY A 72 -6.80 11.01 -1.57
CA GLY A 72 -6.39 10.80 -0.17
C GLY A 72 -5.06 10.07 0.00
N ALA A 73 -4.32 9.83 -1.09
CA ALA A 73 -2.97 9.29 -1.05
C ALA A 73 -1.92 10.39 -0.79
N GLU A 74 -0.93 10.07 0.03
CA GLU A 74 0.26 10.89 0.26
C GLU A 74 1.50 9.99 0.21
N ILE A 75 2.47 10.29 -0.67
CA ILE A 75 3.74 9.56 -0.70
C ILE A 75 4.62 10.05 0.46
N ILE A 76 5.00 9.14 1.34
CA ILE A 76 5.78 9.46 2.54
C ILE A 76 7.26 9.13 2.36
N SER A 77 7.58 8.05 1.64
CA SER A 77 8.95 7.65 1.39
C SER A 77 9.06 6.88 0.07
N GLU A 78 10.18 7.06 -0.61
CA GLU A 78 10.51 6.38 -1.85
C GLU A 78 12.02 6.11 -1.87
N THR A 79 12.40 4.92 -2.32
CA THR A 79 13.77 4.52 -2.63
C THR A 79 13.80 3.77 -3.96
N GLY A 80 14.95 3.23 -4.36
CA GLY A 80 15.09 2.55 -5.66
C GLY A 80 14.26 1.28 -5.84
N ASP A 81 13.75 0.69 -4.75
CA ASP A 81 12.95 -0.54 -4.77
C ASP A 81 11.75 -0.51 -3.81
N TYR A 82 11.46 0.62 -3.18
CA TYR A 82 10.41 0.73 -2.18
C TYR A 82 9.63 2.03 -2.31
N LEU A 83 8.30 1.94 -2.20
CA LEU A 83 7.40 3.09 -2.14
C LEU A 83 6.45 2.91 -0.95
N TYR A 84 6.34 3.96 -0.12
CA TYR A 84 5.41 4.00 1.00
C TYR A 84 4.48 5.20 0.86
N ALA A 85 3.18 4.92 0.94
CA ALA A 85 2.12 5.90 0.93
C ALA A 85 1.18 5.74 2.12
N GLU A 86 0.63 6.86 2.58
CA GLU A 86 -0.50 6.90 3.50
C GLU A 86 -1.78 7.21 2.73
N PHE A 87 -2.85 6.45 3.01
CA PHE A 87 -4.18 6.75 2.49
C PHE A 87 -5.11 7.18 3.63
N THR A 88 -5.64 8.40 3.56
CA THR A 88 -6.55 8.94 4.57
C THR A 88 -8.00 8.93 4.09
N SER A 89 -8.89 8.30 4.86
CA SER A 89 -10.34 8.34 4.59
C SER A 89 -10.94 9.71 4.91
N ALA A 90 -11.66 10.30 3.96
CA ALA A 90 -12.18 11.67 4.10
C ALA A 90 -13.27 11.81 5.18
N LEU A 91 -13.99 10.73 5.50
CA LEU A 91 -15.12 10.76 6.43
C LEU A 91 -14.72 10.44 7.88
N MET A 92 -13.78 9.51 8.07
CA MET A 92 -13.45 8.96 9.39
C MET A 92 -12.01 9.26 9.83
N GLY A 93 -11.16 9.79 8.94
CA GLY A 93 -9.77 10.12 9.27
C GLY A 93 -8.87 8.92 9.54
N TYR A 94 -9.33 7.69 9.23
CA TYR A 94 -8.50 6.50 9.30
C TYR A 94 -7.39 6.57 8.27
N VAL A 95 -6.19 6.18 8.71
CA VAL A 95 -4.99 6.11 7.89
C VAL A 95 -4.65 4.64 7.64
N ASP A 96 -4.48 4.32 6.37
CA ASP A 96 -3.95 3.04 5.92
C ASP A 96 -2.50 3.24 5.45
N ASP A 97 -1.60 2.38 5.93
CA ASP A 97 -0.22 2.30 5.48
C ASP A 97 -0.15 1.36 4.27
N VAL A 98 0.29 1.90 3.13
CA VAL A 98 0.40 1.16 1.87
C VAL A 98 1.85 1.13 1.41
N GLU A 99 2.41 -0.07 1.38
CA GLU A 99 3.81 -0.33 1.07
C GLU A 99 3.92 -1.13 -0.22
N PHE A 100 4.90 -0.77 -1.04
CA PHE A 100 5.24 -1.46 -2.28
C PHE A 100 6.71 -1.81 -2.29
N TYR A 101 7.02 -3.04 -2.66
CA TYR A 101 8.39 -3.53 -2.81
C TYR A 101 8.60 -4.09 -4.22
N LEU A 102 9.51 -3.47 -4.97
CA LEU A 102 9.87 -3.84 -6.32
C LEU A 102 10.83 -5.03 -6.30
N ASP A 103 10.31 -6.23 -6.59
CA ASP A 103 11.15 -7.40 -6.84
C ASP A 103 11.67 -7.35 -8.29
N ARG A 104 12.89 -6.79 -8.41
CA ARG A 104 13.60 -6.61 -9.69
C ARG A 104 13.82 -7.93 -10.43
N ASN A 105 13.97 -9.04 -9.71
CA ASN A 105 14.25 -10.35 -10.31
C ASN A 105 12.96 -11.13 -10.58
N GLY A 106 11.93 -10.95 -9.75
CA GLY A 106 10.64 -11.61 -9.88
C GLY A 106 9.69 -11.00 -10.90
N GLY A 107 9.96 -9.78 -11.39
CA GLY A 107 9.08 -9.10 -12.36
C GLY A 107 7.74 -8.67 -11.76
N VAL A 108 7.71 -8.46 -10.44
CA VAL A 108 6.51 -8.09 -9.69
C VAL A 108 6.81 -7.00 -8.67
N ILE A 109 5.79 -6.21 -8.35
CA ILE A 109 5.79 -5.33 -7.19
C ILE A 109 4.92 -5.98 -6.13
N HIS A 110 5.55 -6.38 -5.02
CA HIS A 110 4.86 -6.80 -3.83
C HIS A 110 4.15 -5.62 -3.19
N VAL A 111 3.01 -5.88 -2.55
CA VAL A 111 2.16 -4.84 -1.98
C VAL A 111 1.65 -5.30 -0.62
N ARG A 112 1.55 -4.34 0.30
CA ARG A 112 0.83 -4.46 1.57
C ARG A 112 -0.02 -3.22 1.77
N SER A 113 -1.27 -3.38 2.17
CA SER A 113 -2.16 -2.27 2.56
C SER A 113 -2.80 -2.63 3.90
N ALA A 114 -2.57 -1.83 4.93
CA ALA A 114 -3.02 -2.13 6.30
C ALA A 114 -3.53 -0.89 7.02
N SER A 115 -4.69 -1.00 7.68
CA SER A 115 -5.20 0.08 8.51
C SER A 115 -4.43 0.18 9.83
N ARG A 116 -4.11 1.40 10.28
CA ARG A 116 -3.45 1.62 11.59
C ARG A 116 -4.32 1.22 12.77
N LEU A 117 -5.63 1.34 12.63
CA LEU A 117 -6.62 1.06 13.65
C LEU A 117 -7.82 0.28 13.10
N GLY A 118 -8.65 -0.18 14.04
CA GLY A 118 -9.88 -0.90 13.74
C GLY A 118 -9.65 -2.41 13.71
N LYS A 119 -10.76 -3.14 13.73
CA LYS A 119 -10.76 -4.60 13.57
C LYS A 119 -11.17 -5.03 12.18
N SER A 120 -11.81 -4.17 11.41
CA SER A 120 -12.24 -4.42 10.04
C SER A 120 -12.26 -3.10 9.27
N ASP A 121 -11.92 -3.17 8.00
CA ASP A 121 -11.96 -2.08 7.03
C ASP A 121 -13.06 -2.29 5.98
N LEU A 122 -13.91 -3.31 6.14
CA LEU A 122 -14.93 -3.73 5.17
C LEU A 122 -14.37 -3.97 3.75
N GLY A 123 -13.11 -4.45 3.69
CA GLY A 123 -12.39 -4.75 2.45
C GLY A 123 -11.82 -3.53 1.73
N VAL A 124 -11.75 -2.36 2.38
CA VAL A 124 -11.20 -1.13 1.78
C VAL A 124 -9.75 -1.34 1.31
N ASN A 125 -8.88 -1.99 2.09
CA ASN A 125 -7.50 -2.24 1.70
C ASN A 125 -7.41 -3.15 0.47
N ARG A 126 -8.23 -4.20 0.42
CA ARG A 126 -8.32 -5.07 -0.77
C ARG A 126 -8.76 -4.30 -2.00
N LYS A 127 -9.88 -3.55 -1.90
CA LYS A 127 -10.41 -2.73 -3.01
C LYS A 127 -9.38 -1.72 -3.51
N ARG A 128 -8.63 -1.09 -2.62
CA ARG A 128 -7.56 -0.15 -2.98
C ARG A 128 -6.48 -0.82 -3.80
N VAL A 129 -5.97 -1.96 -3.35
CA VAL A 129 -4.90 -2.66 -4.06
C VAL A 129 -5.39 -3.13 -5.44
N GLU A 130 -6.62 -3.65 -5.55
CA GLU A 130 -7.17 -4.03 -6.86
C GLU A 130 -7.38 -2.82 -7.80
N GLU A 131 -7.78 -1.67 -7.26
CA GLU A 131 -7.88 -0.43 -8.04
C GLU A 131 -6.50 0.02 -8.55
N ILE A 132 -5.46 -0.05 -7.70
CA ILE A 132 -4.09 0.24 -8.08
C ILE A 132 -3.63 -0.70 -9.20
N ARG A 133 -3.90 -2.01 -9.07
CA ARG A 133 -3.57 -3.01 -10.10
C ARG A 133 -4.28 -2.73 -11.42
N SER A 134 -5.56 -2.39 -11.35
CA SER A 134 -6.38 -2.01 -12.50
C SER A 134 -5.83 -0.78 -13.21
N GLN A 135 -5.49 0.29 -12.46
CA GLN A 135 -4.92 1.51 -13.04
C GLN A 135 -3.50 1.32 -13.58
N PHE A 136 -2.68 0.50 -12.92
CA PHE A 136 -1.33 0.21 -13.35
C PHE A 136 -1.26 -0.57 -14.67
N SER A 137 -2.28 -1.40 -14.93
CA SER A 137 -2.34 -2.27 -16.12
C SER A 137 -2.93 -1.59 -17.36
N LYS A 138 -3.31 -0.31 -17.26
CA LYS A 138 -3.80 0.49 -18.38
C LYS A 138 -2.64 1.04 -19.19
#